data_AF-A0A316FHV6-F1
#
_entry.id   AF-A0A316FHV6-F1
#
_cell.length_a   1.000
_cell.length_b   1.000
_cell.length_c   1.000
_cell.angle_alpha   90.00
_cell.angle_beta   90.00
_cell.angle_gamma   90.00
#
_symmetry.space_group_name_H-M   'P 1'
#
loop_
_entity.id
_entity.type
_entity.pdbx_description
1 polymer ?
#
loop_
_entity_poly.entity_id
_entity_poly.type
_entity_poly.pdbx_seq_one_letter_code
_entity_poly.pdbx_strand_id
1 'polypeptide(L)'
;MSQILSALRRFRREDGTISVEAVLWIPFFVFCLTLIADGALIFYGQARALQVTEDANRSFAIGEVTREEAEAQIVSRLSTISPNASAHINTEDGLITTVVTLPTSDLDAVGFVTSLASINMQVVSQMVQEF
;
A
#
# COMPACT_ATOMS: atom_id res chain seq x y z
N MET A 1 -32.13 49.61 -28.28
CA MET A 1 -30.73 49.17 -27.99
C MET A 1 -30.40 49.11 -26.49
N SER A 2 -31.33 49.26 -25.54
CA SER A 2 -31.05 49.16 -24.08
C SER A 2 -31.49 47.86 -23.42
N GLN A 3 -32.36 47.06 -24.05
CA GLN A 3 -32.90 45.79 -23.52
C GLN A 3 -31.87 44.63 -23.54
N ILE A 4 -30.87 44.68 -24.42
CA ILE A 4 -29.86 43.62 -24.60
C ILE A 4 -28.79 43.69 -23.49
N LEU A 5 -28.45 44.90 -23.03
CA LEU A 5 -27.47 45.11 -21.96
C LEU A 5 -27.99 44.66 -20.58
N SER A 6 -29.31 44.70 -20.35
CA SER A 6 -29.92 44.21 -19.11
C SER A 6 -29.97 42.68 -19.01
N ALA A 7 -30.07 41.98 -20.15
CA ALA A 7 -30.05 40.50 -20.17
C ALA A 7 -28.66 39.95 -19.84
N LEU A 8 -27.60 40.57 -20.39
CA LEU A 8 -26.21 40.26 -20.06
C LEU A 8 -25.85 40.55 -18.60
N ARG A 9 -26.45 41.58 -17.98
CA ARG A 9 -26.28 41.87 -16.55
C ARG A 9 -27.00 40.86 -15.64
N ARG A 10 -28.05 40.18 -16.13
CA ARG A 10 -28.84 39.21 -15.34
C ARG A 10 -28.18 37.84 -15.25
N PHE A 11 -27.34 37.47 -16.21
CA PHE A 11 -26.47 36.27 -16.12
C PHE A 11 -25.29 36.44 -15.15
N ARG A 12 -25.07 37.65 -14.62
CA ARG A 12 -24.03 37.98 -13.64
C ARG A 12 -24.58 38.05 -12.20
N ARG A 13 -25.65 37.31 -11.90
CA ARG A 13 -26.28 37.24 -10.57
C ARG A 13 -26.37 35.79 -10.10
N GLU A 14 -25.38 35.41 -9.29
CA GLU A 14 -25.49 34.65 -8.03
C GLU A 14 -26.02 33.20 -7.98
N ASP A 15 -26.53 32.60 -9.06
CA ASP A 15 -27.03 31.19 -9.00
C ASP A 15 -26.02 30.13 -9.51
N GLY A 16 -24.89 30.54 -10.09
CA GLY A 16 -23.87 29.63 -10.64
C GLY A 16 -22.77 29.18 -9.66
N THR A 17 -22.66 29.85 -8.51
CA THR A 17 -21.59 29.58 -7.52
C THR A 17 -21.74 28.21 -6.87
N ILE A 18 -22.98 27.78 -6.59
CA ILE A 18 -23.29 26.49 -5.95
C ILE A 18 -22.88 25.32 -6.86
N SER A 19 -23.06 25.45 -8.17
CA SER A 19 -22.68 24.39 -9.12
C SER A 19 -21.16 24.31 -9.34
N VAL A 20 -20.46 25.45 -9.38
CA VAL A 20 -19.00 25.47 -9.55
C VAL A 20 -18.30 24.90 -8.32
N GLU A 21 -18.79 25.21 -7.12
CA GLU A 21 -18.27 24.64 -5.89
C GLU A 21 -18.45 23.11 -5.87
N ALA A 22 -19.64 22.60 -6.21
CA ALA A 22 -19.89 21.16 -6.27
C ALA A 22 -18.95 20.44 -7.27
N VAL A 23 -18.65 21.06 -8.40
CA VAL A 23 -17.69 20.51 -9.39
C VAL A 23 -16.27 20.48 -8.85
N LEU A 24 -15.87 21.45 -8.02
CA LEU A 24 -14.55 21.46 -7.37
C LEU A 24 -14.43 20.44 -6.23
N TRP A 25 -15.54 20.07 -5.58
CA TRP A 25 -15.55 19.05 -4.53
C TRP A 25 -15.34 17.63 -5.05
N ILE A 26 -15.88 17.29 -6.23
CA ILE A 26 -15.75 15.94 -6.80
C ILE A 26 -14.27 15.47 -6.92
N PRO A 27 -13.35 16.22 -7.53
CA PRO A 27 -11.95 15.79 -7.62
C PRO A 27 -11.28 15.70 -6.25
N PHE A 28 -11.65 16.54 -5.29
CA PHE A 28 -11.17 16.44 -3.92
C PHE A 28 -11.63 15.15 -3.24
N PHE A 29 -12.90 14.78 -3.37
CA PHE A 29 -13.42 13.52 -2.83
C PHE A 29 -12.78 12.31 -3.51
N VAL A 30 -12.64 12.33 -4.83
CA VAL A 30 -11.94 11.26 -5.57
C VAL A 30 -10.51 11.12 -5.05
N PHE A 31 -9.79 12.23 -4.89
CA PHE A 31 -8.44 12.24 -4.32
C PHE A 31 -8.39 11.63 -2.92
N CYS A 32 -9.31 12.01 -2.02
CA CYS A 32 -9.38 11.41 -0.69
C CYS A 32 -9.68 9.91 -0.74
N LEU A 33 -10.61 9.48 -1.60
CA LEU A 33 -10.97 8.06 -1.74
C LEU A 33 -9.81 7.23 -2.29
N THR A 34 -9.09 7.72 -3.28
CA THR A 34 -7.92 7.02 -3.84
C THR A 34 -6.80 6.93 -2.82
N LEU A 35 -6.58 7.97 -2.02
CA LEU A 35 -5.58 7.95 -0.94
C LEU A 35 -5.94 6.91 0.13
N ILE A 36 -7.20 6.86 0.55
CA ILE A 36 -7.69 5.86 1.50
C ILE A 36 -7.57 4.45 0.91
N ALA A 37 -7.90 4.27 -0.36
CA ALA A 37 -7.81 2.98 -1.05
C ALA A 37 -6.35 2.48 -1.14
N ASP A 38 -5.43 3.33 -1.59
CA ASP A 38 -3.99 3.00 -1.65
C ASP A 38 -3.46 2.65 -0.26
N GLY A 39 -3.80 3.44 0.77
CA GLY A 39 -3.44 3.14 2.16
C GLY A 39 -3.96 1.77 2.62
N ALA A 40 -5.22 1.45 2.32
CA ALA A 40 -5.81 0.15 2.67
C ALA A 40 -5.09 -1.03 1.99
N LEU A 41 -4.70 -0.88 0.73
CA LEU A 41 -3.95 -1.92 -0.01
C LEU A 41 -2.54 -2.12 0.57
N ILE A 42 -1.88 -1.04 0.96
CA ILE A 42 -0.56 -1.09 1.62
C ILE A 42 -0.66 -1.88 2.93
N PHE A 43 -1.63 -1.57 3.79
CA PHE A 43 -1.84 -2.31 5.05
C PHE A 43 -2.27 -3.77 4.80
N TYR A 44 -3.03 -4.03 3.75
CA TYR A 44 -3.36 -5.39 3.34
C TYR A 44 -2.10 -6.18 2.94
N GLY A 45 -1.21 -5.58 2.14
CA GLY A 45 0.08 -6.16 1.79
C GLY A 45 0.94 -6.46 3.01
N GLN A 46 0.98 -5.55 3.98
CA GLN A 46 1.68 -5.74 5.26
C GLN A 46 1.15 -6.97 6.02
N ALA A 47 -0.16 -7.05 6.20
CA ALA A 47 -0.79 -8.16 6.94
C ALA A 47 -0.54 -9.50 6.24
N ARG A 48 -0.60 -9.52 4.90
CA ARG A 48 -0.33 -10.71 4.11
C ARG A 48 1.13 -11.16 4.24
N ALA A 49 2.06 -10.21 4.19
CA ALA A 49 3.48 -10.49 4.36
C ALA A 49 3.81 -11.05 5.75
N LEU A 50 3.21 -10.51 6.80
CA LEU A 50 3.38 -11.03 8.15
C LEU A 50 2.93 -12.50 8.25
N GLN A 51 1.73 -12.82 7.77
CA GLN A 51 1.22 -14.20 7.79
C GLN A 51 2.11 -15.17 7.02
N VAL A 52 2.52 -14.79 5.81
CA VAL A 52 3.40 -15.62 4.98
C VAL A 52 4.76 -15.83 5.64
N THR A 53 5.27 -14.80 6.31
CA THR A 53 6.54 -14.86 7.05
C THR A 53 6.44 -15.81 8.25
N GLU A 54 5.37 -15.71 9.03
CA GLU A 54 5.13 -16.59 10.18
C GLU A 54 4.99 -18.06 9.77
N ASP A 55 4.26 -18.33 8.69
CA ASP A 55 4.12 -19.68 8.13
C ASP A 55 5.49 -20.26 7.71
N ALA A 56 6.32 -19.47 7.02
CA ALA A 56 7.63 -19.89 6.56
C ALA A 56 8.62 -20.08 7.74
N ASN A 57 8.61 -19.16 8.71
CA ASN A 57 9.42 -19.25 9.92
C ASN A 57 9.11 -20.51 10.71
N ARG A 58 7.83 -20.89 10.81
CA ARG A 58 7.41 -22.13 11.45
C ARG A 58 7.98 -23.36 10.76
N SER A 59 7.88 -23.45 9.43
CA SER A 59 8.41 -24.57 8.66
C SER A 59 9.94 -24.67 8.79
N PHE A 60 10.63 -23.52 8.77
CA PHE A 60 12.06 -23.45 8.98
C PHE A 60 12.49 -23.90 10.39
N ALA A 61 11.81 -23.45 11.45
CA ALA A 61 12.19 -23.82 12.81
C ALA A 61 11.96 -25.29 13.15
N ILE A 62 10.97 -25.93 12.53
CA ILE A 62 10.73 -27.37 12.66
C ILE A 62 11.78 -28.17 11.86
N GLY A 63 12.55 -27.51 10.98
CA GLY A 63 13.53 -28.15 10.12
C GLY A 63 12.91 -28.85 8.90
N GLU A 64 11.68 -28.49 8.53
CA GLU A 64 11.01 -29.02 7.34
C GLU A 64 11.61 -28.46 6.04
N VAL A 65 12.05 -27.20 6.07
CA VAL A 65 12.67 -26.49 4.95
C VAL A 65 13.99 -25.85 5.36
N THR A 66 14.91 -25.66 4.41
CA THR A 66 16.12 -24.87 4.66
C THR A 66 15.81 -23.37 4.73
N ARG A 67 16.80 -22.57 5.15
CA ARG A 67 16.70 -21.10 5.16
C ARG A 67 16.36 -20.56 3.77
N GLU A 68 17.10 -21.02 2.77
CA GLU A 68 16.99 -20.56 1.39
C GLU A 68 15.63 -20.95 0.78
N GLU A 69 15.13 -22.13 1.14
CA GLU A 69 13.79 -22.59 0.74
C GLU A 69 12.68 -21.76 1.40
N ALA A 70 12.82 -21.40 2.68
CA ALA A 70 11.88 -20.54 3.38
C ALA A 70 11.85 -19.12 2.79
N GLU A 71 13.01 -18.52 2.50
CA GLU A 71 13.10 -17.22 1.82
C GLU A 71 12.45 -17.26 0.44
N ALA A 72 12.75 -18.29 -0.36
CA ALA A 72 12.14 -18.49 -1.68
C ALA A 72 10.62 -18.68 -1.59
N GLN A 73 10.13 -19.39 -0.55
CA GLN A 73 8.71 -19.57 -0.32
C GLN A 73 8.01 -18.24 0.00
N ILE A 74 8.62 -17.38 0.82
CA ILE A 74 8.09 -16.05 1.12
C ILE A 74 7.99 -15.21 -0.15
N VAL A 75 9.07 -15.10 -0.91
CA VAL A 75 9.11 -14.32 -2.16
C VAL A 75 8.10 -14.85 -3.17
N SER A 76 8.03 -16.17 -3.35
CA SER A 76 7.07 -16.81 -4.26
C SER A 76 5.62 -16.48 -3.90
N ARG A 77 5.25 -16.58 -2.62
CA ARG A 77 3.88 -16.28 -2.14
C ARG A 77 3.54 -14.79 -2.20
N LEU A 78 4.53 -13.91 -2.07
CA LEU A 78 4.34 -12.46 -2.13
C LEU A 78 4.42 -11.89 -3.55
N SER A 79 5.00 -12.63 -4.52
CA SER A 79 5.14 -12.20 -5.91
C SER A 79 3.84 -11.73 -6.58
N THR A 80 2.68 -12.24 -6.14
CA THR A 80 1.36 -11.85 -6.68
C THR A 80 0.95 -10.44 -6.26
N ILE A 81 1.41 -9.96 -5.10
CA ILE A 81 1.09 -8.63 -4.56
C ILE A 81 2.27 -7.67 -4.61
N SER A 82 3.50 -8.17 -4.55
CA SER A 82 4.73 -7.39 -4.71
C SER A 82 5.77 -8.20 -5.47
N PRO A 83 5.88 -7.98 -6.79
CA PRO A 83 6.87 -8.68 -7.62
C PRO A 83 8.32 -8.39 -7.20
N ASN A 84 8.57 -7.24 -6.58
CA ASN A 84 9.90 -6.81 -6.15
C ASN A 84 10.15 -7.06 -4.65
N ALA A 85 9.37 -7.96 -4.03
CA ALA A 85 9.55 -8.36 -2.64
C ALA A 85 10.91 -9.06 -2.43
N SER A 86 11.54 -8.81 -1.28
CA SER A 86 12.73 -9.54 -0.83
C SER A 86 12.54 -10.03 0.60
N ALA A 87 13.13 -11.17 0.93
CA ALA A 87 13.06 -11.77 2.25
C ALA A 87 14.45 -12.25 2.67
N HIS A 88 14.80 -12.01 3.93
CA HIS A 88 16.06 -12.43 4.53
C HIS A 88 15.81 -13.00 5.92
N ILE A 89 16.31 -14.21 6.16
CA ILE A 89 16.21 -14.91 7.44
C ILE A 89 17.61 -15.00 8.06
N ASN A 90 17.77 -14.38 9.22
CA ASN A 90 18.97 -14.52 10.03
C ASN A 90 18.68 -15.40 11.26
N THR A 91 19.69 -16.16 11.70
CA THR A 91 19.59 -17.01 12.89
C THR A 91 20.75 -16.67 13.80
N GLU A 92 20.48 -15.96 14.88
CA GLU A 92 21.48 -15.54 15.88
C GLU A 92 21.01 -15.99 17.26
N ASP A 93 21.88 -16.67 18.02
CA ASP A 93 21.61 -17.10 19.41
C ASP A 93 20.31 -17.90 19.61
N GLY A 94 19.91 -18.71 18.62
CA GLY A 94 18.65 -19.46 18.65
C GLY A 94 17.40 -18.61 18.40
N LEU A 95 17.56 -17.34 18.00
CA LEU A 95 16.48 -16.47 17.54
C LEU A 95 16.48 -16.39 16.01
N ILE A 96 15.39 -16.82 15.40
CA ILE A 96 15.12 -16.67 13.98
C ILE A 96 14.53 -15.28 13.78
N THR A 97 15.25 -14.41 13.07
CA THR A 97 14.78 -13.08 12.69
C THR A 97 14.60 -13.02 11.19
N THR A 98 13.38 -12.76 10.75
CA THR A 98 13.04 -12.67 9.33
C THR A 98 12.60 -11.27 8.99
N VAL A 99 13.26 -10.69 8.00
CA VAL A 99 13.00 -9.35 7.49
C VAL A 99 12.50 -9.48 6.07
N VAL A 100 11.27 -9.05 5.84
CA VAL A 100 10.64 -8.98 4.52
C VAL A 100 10.51 -7.53 4.11
N THR A 101 11.05 -7.17 2.94
CA THR A 101 10.98 -5.83 2.39
C THR A 101 10.08 -5.81 1.16
N LEU A 102 9.10 -4.92 1.17
CA LEU A 102 8.10 -4.73 0.12
C LEU A 102 8.16 -3.28 -0.37
N PRO A 103 8.43 -3.04 -1.66
CA PRO A 103 8.29 -1.72 -2.24
C PRO A 103 6.82 -1.29 -2.20
N THR A 104 6.56 -0.08 -1.70
CA THR A 104 5.19 0.45 -1.60
C THR A 104 4.60 0.69 -3.01
N SER A 105 5.46 0.86 -4.02
CA SER A 105 5.09 0.99 -5.45
C SER A 105 4.45 -0.24 -6.06
N ASP A 106 4.61 -1.40 -5.42
CA ASP A 106 3.94 -2.61 -5.87
C ASP A 106 2.56 -2.77 -5.20
N LEU A 107 2.34 -2.07 -4.08
CA LEU A 107 1.17 -2.21 -3.23
C LEU A 107 0.13 -1.10 -3.43
N ASP A 108 0.49 0.00 -4.10
CA ASP A 108 -0.44 1.06 -4.43
C ASP A 108 -1.10 0.84 -5.79
N ALA A 109 -2.42 1.02 -5.86
CA ALA A 109 -3.18 0.77 -7.08
C ALA A 109 -3.22 2.01 -7.97
N VAL A 110 -3.29 3.19 -7.37
CA VAL A 110 -3.44 4.47 -8.09
C VAL A 110 -2.12 5.22 -8.20
N GLY A 111 -1.13 4.91 -7.34
CA GLY A 111 0.19 5.53 -7.40
C GLY A 111 0.30 6.83 -6.60
N PHE A 112 -0.73 7.23 -5.83
CA PHE A 112 -0.70 8.53 -5.14
C PHE A 112 0.33 8.57 -4.01
N VAL A 113 0.43 7.48 -3.25
CA VAL A 113 1.39 7.38 -2.15
C VAL A 113 2.83 7.36 -2.70
N THR A 114 3.10 6.57 -3.74
CA THR A 114 4.45 6.51 -4.32
C THR A 114 4.85 7.72 -5.14
N SER A 115 3.88 8.44 -5.73
CA SER A 115 4.13 9.73 -6.36
C SER A 115 4.60 10.81 -5.37
N LEU A 116 4.26 10.68 -4.08
CA LEU A 116 4.67 11.62 -3.04
C LEU A 116 5.99 11.21 -2.38
N ALA A 117 6.18 9.91 -2.15
CA ALA A 117 7.39 9.40 -1.54
C ALA A 117 7.69 7.95 -1.97
N SER A 118 8.95 7.68 -2.32
CA SER A 118 9.45 6.31 -2.48
C SER A 118 9.69 5.72 -1.10
N ILE A 119 8.81 4.80 -0.69
CA ILE A 119 8.83 4.17 0.64
C ILE A 119 8.94 2.65 0.46
N ASN A 120 9.83 2.03 1.24
CA ASN A 120 9.87 0.58 1.39
C ASN A 120 9.25 0.22 2.73
N MET A 121 8.34 -0.73 2.71
CA MET A 121 7.78 -1.33 3.90
C MET A 121 8.66 -2.49 4.33
N GLN A 122 9.04 -2.52 5.61
CA GLN A 122 9.72 -3.66 6.21
C GLN A 122 8.80 -4.32 7.24
N VAL A 123 8.64 -5.63 7.11
CA VAL A 123 7.97 -6.49 8.07
C VAL A 123 9.02 -7.36 8.73
N VAL A 124 9.12 -7.27 10.05
CA VAL A 124 10.07 -8.04 10.85
C VAL A 124 9.28 -9.03 11.70
N SER A 125 9.64 -10.30 11.61
CA SER A 125 9.10 -11.37 12.45
C SER A 125 10.26 -12.04 13.20
N GLN A 126 10.06 -12.30 14.48
CA GLN A 126 11.06 -12.96 15.32
C GLN A 126 10.42 -14.20 15.96
N MET A 127 11.14 -15.33 15.92
CA MET A 127 10.70 -16.57 16.53
C MET A 127 11.87 -17.26 17.22
N VAL A 128 11.64 -17.73 18.44
CA VAL A 128 12.64 -18.51 19.18
C VAL A 128 12.67 -19.92 18.58
N GLN A 129 13.87 -20.39 18.27
CA GLN A 129 14.14 -21.76 17.91
C GLN A 129 14.43 -22.54 19.19
N GLU A 130 13.47 -23.35 19.64
CA GLU A 130 13.69 -24.24 20.78
C GLU A 130 14.65 -25.37 20.37
N PHE A 131 15.85 -25.37 20.96
CA PHE A 131 16.76 -26.51 21.02
C PHE A 131 16.92 -26.95 22.47
#